data_AF-A0A6G6KV29-F1
#
_entry.id   AF-A0A6G6KV29-F1
#
_cell.length_a   1.000
_cell.length_b   1.000
_cell.length_c   1.000
_cell.angle_alpha   90.00
_cell.angle_beta   90.00
_cell.angle_gamma   90.00
#
_symmetry.space_group_name_H-M   'P 1'
#
loop_
_entity.id
_entity.type
_entity.pdbx_description
1 polymer ?
#
loop_
_entity_poly.entity_id
_entity_poly.type
_entity_poly.pdbx_seq_one_letter_code
_entity_poly.pdbx_strand_id
1 'polypeptide(L)'
;MDSAKEIARDMLESVNINGDGFLGAVGKGLISLPVSLGYMGYDFTDTGHRRENQNDKFRMARLVEKGIFSRDIIGKIISICLEDFVSRINMEKIGSIVKNVSGDLAGRMAFAELTGVKLGEALVSRGLAAFFAGSFAGLLLSVGAETSRAIYTSRFLKDRNPVLHDKLKAQGDLDLLYFLVEDIVRPFERACIVADRNSAEFDRICEYFFGGL
;
A
#
# COMPACT_ATOMS: atom_id res chain seq x y z
N MET A 1 10.97 5.10 16.06
CA MET A 1 11.29 4.23 14.91
C MET A 1 10.60 2.93 15.23
N ASP A 2 9.67 2.52 14.38
CA ASP A 2 8.83 1.35 14.64
C ASP A 2 9.71 0.10 14.61
N SER A 3 9.41 -0.87 15.47
CA SER A 3 10.27 -2.06 15.55
C SER A 3 10.11 -2.96 14.32
N ALA A 4 11.13 -3.73 13.96
CA ALA A 4 11.05 -4.69 12.86
C ALA A 4 9.82 -5.63 12.97
N LYS A 5 9.47 -6.01 14.20
CA LYS A 5 8.30 -6.85 14.50
C LYS A 5 6.97 -6.15 14.27
N GLU A 6 6.92 -4.84 14.53
CA GLU A 6 5.73 -4.01 14.32
C GLU A 6 5.47 -3.82 12.82
N ILE A 7 6.50 -3.48 12.04
CA ILE A 7 6.38 -3.37 10.57
C ILE A 7 5.92 -4.71 9.97
N ALA A 8 6.49 -5.83 10.41
CA ALA A 8 6.10 -7.16 9.95
C ALA A 8 4.65 -7.53 10.34
N ARG A 9 4.19 -7.13 11.52
CA ARG A 9 2.80 -7.30 11.94
C ARG A 9 1.86 -6.50 11.04
N ASP A 10 2.15 -5.24 10.78
CA ASP A 10 1.35 -4.40 9.90
C ASP A 10 1.27 -4.97 8.48
N MET A 11 2.37 -5.57 7.98
CA MET A 11 2.38 -6.28 6.69
C MET A 11 1.51 -7.54 6.69
N LEU A 12 1.48 -8.29 7.80
CA LEU A 12 0.60 -9.46 7.93
C LEU A 12 -0.86 -9.03 7.99
N GLU A 13 -1.19 -7.99 8.77
CA GLU A 13 -2.54 -7.46 8.89
C GLU A 13 -3.06 -6.90 7.56
N SER A 14 -2.21 -6.30 6.74
CA SER A 14 -2.62 -5.76 5.44
C SER A 14 -2.86 -6.83 4.35
N VAL A 15 -2.42 -8.07 4.59
CA VAL A 15 -2.49 -9.20 3.63
C VAL A 15 -3.34 -10.37 4.14
N ASN A 16 -3.68 -10.43 5.44
CA ASN A 16 -4.44 -11.54 6.02
C ASN A 16 -5.94 -11.44 5.66
N ILE A 17 -6.44 -12.49 5.03
CA ILE A 17 -7.82 -12.63 4.54
C ILE A 17 -8.70 -13.40 5.55
N ASN A 18 -8.13 -13.90 6.66
CA ASN A 18 -8.86 -14.72 7.63
C ASN A 18 -9.72 -13.88 8.58
N GLY A 19 -10.90 -13.48 8.10
CA GLY A 19 -12.22 -13.65 8.74
C GLY A 19 -12.53 -13.00 10.10
N ASP A 20 -11.65 -13.10 11.09
CA ASP A 20 -12.00 -12.76 12.49
C ASP A 20 -11.57 -11.33 12.90
N GLY A 21 -10.70 -10.69 12.10
CA GLY A 21 -10.45 -9.25 12.17
C GLY A 21 -11.43 -8.41 11.34
N PHE A 22 -12.25 -9.07 10.53
CA PHE A 22 -13.09 -8.42 9.52
C PHE A 22 -14.24 -7.62 10.15
N LEU A 23 -14.78 -8.00 11.32
CA LEU A 23 -15.81 -7.19 11.99
C LEU A 23 -15.28 -5.89 12.63
N GLY A 24 -13.97 -5.78 12.86
CA GLY A 24 -13.33 -4.52 13.26
C GLY A 24 -13.01 -3.60 12.08
N ALA A 25 -12.61 -4.18 10.94
CA ALA A 25 -12.25 -3.45 9.73
C ALA A 25 -13.45 -3.12 8.82
N VAL A 26 -14.57 -3.85 8.91
CA VAL A 26 -15.85 -3.48 8.26
C VAL A 26 -16.44 -2.21 8.88
N GLY A 27 -16.09 -1.88 10.13
CA GLY A 27 -16.32 -0.56 10.71
C GLY A 27 -15.56 0.57 10.00
N LYS A 28 -14.52 0.26 9.20
CA LYS A 28 -13.80 1.21 8.35
C LYS A 28 -14.39 1.38 6.95
N GLY A 29 -15.40 0.59 6.55
CA GLY A 29 -16.15 0.80 5.30
C GLY A 29 -16.94 2.12 5.28
N LEU A 30 -17.07 2.80 6.42
CA LEU A 30 -17.58 4.16 6.58
C LEU A 30 -16.47 5.20 6.86
N ILE A 31 -15.19 4.81 6.79
CA ILE A 31 -14.08 5.77 6.83
C ILE A 31 -13.74 6.16 5.41
N SER A 32 -14.24 7.32 5.01
CA SER A 32 -13.40 8.28 4.30
C SER A 32 -14.05 9.65 4.18
N LEU A 33 -15.37 9.82 4.34
CA LEU A 33 -15.96 11.16 4.27
C LEU A 33 -15.32 12.15 5.26
N PRO A 34 -15.14 11.86 6.57
CA PRO A 34 -14.48 12.81 7.48
C PRO A 34 -13.01 13.07 7.13
N VAL A 35 -12.26 12.03 6.73
CA VAL A 35 -10.84 12.14 6.36
C VAL A 35 -10.68 12.96 5.09
N SER A 36 -11.45 12.64 4.05
CA SER A 36 -11.46 13.35 2.77
C SER A 36 -11.97 14.78 2.91
N LEU A 37 -12.95 15.03 3.80
CA LEU A 37 -13.35 16.38 4.18
C LEU A 37 -12.23 17.12 4.92
N GLY A 38 -11.46 16.43 5.77
CA GLY A 38 -10.25 16.98 6.38
C GLY A 38 -9.21 17.41 5.34
N TYR A 39 -8.94 16.55 4.36
CA TYR A 39 -8.06 16.90 3.22
C TYR A 39 -8.61 18.05 2.37
N MET A 40 -9.93 18.11 2.17
CA MET A 40 -10.56 19.24 1.47
C MET A 40 -10.42 20.54 2.28
N GLY A 41 -10.62 20.49 3.60
CA GLY A 41 -10.39 21.62 4.49
C GLY A 41 -8.94 22.08 4.44
N TYR A 42 -7.99 21.14 4.43
CA TYR A 42 -6.58 21.44 4.27
C TYR A 42 -6.28 22.12 2.93
N ASP A 43 -6.77 21.58 1.81
CA ASP A 43 -6.67 22.18 0.45
C ASP A 43 -7.25 23.60 0.40
N PHE A 44 -8.36 23.84 1.09
CA PHE A 44 -8.99 25.17 1.14
C PHE A 44 -8.09 26.21 1.83
N THR A 45 -7.40 25.79 2.90
CA THR A 45 -6.50 26.67 3.68
C THR A 45 -5.07 26.76 3.12
N ASP A 46 -4.63 25.78 2.33
CA ASP A 46 -3.30 25.72 1.73
C ASP A 46 -3.18 26.65 0.52
N THR A 47 -2.95 27.93 0.82
CA THR A 47 -2.79 28.95 -0.22
C THR A 47 -1.41 28.92 -0.90
N GLY A 48 -0.42 28.25 -0.29
CA GLY A 48 0.96 28.20 -0.76
C GLY A 48 1.16 27.32 -1.99
N HIS A 49 0.39 26.23 -2.10
CA HIS A 49 0.53 25.25 -3.18
C HIS A 49 -0.56 25.33 -4.25
N ARG A 50 -1.31 26.44 -4.34
CA ARG A 50 -2.47 26.58 -5.24
C ARG A 50 -2.21 26.18 -6.69
N ARG A 51 -1.07 26.60 -7.25
CA ARG A 51 -0.71 26.27 -8.63
C ARG A 51 -0.43 24.78 -8.81
N GLU A 52 0.27 24.17 -7.86
CA GLU A 52 0.58 22.74 -7.88
C GLU A 52 -0.70 21.91 -7.69
N ASN A 53 -1.54 22.26 -6.71
CA ASN A 53 -2.83 21.63 -6.49
C ASN A 53 -3.73 21.72 -7.73
N GLN A 54 -3.73 22.86 -8.43
CA GLN A 54 -4.49 23.01 -9.67
C GLN A 54 -3.96 22.09 -10.79
N ASN A 55 -2.64 21.98 -10.92
CA ASN A 55 -2.03 21.05 -11.89
C ASN A 55 -2.39 19.59 -11.55
N ASP A 56 -2.34 19.21 -10.27
CA ASP A 56 -2.69 17.86 -9.85
C ASP A 56 -4.20 17.56 -10.00
N LYS A 57 -5.07 18.57 -9.83
CA LYS A 57 -6.50 18.49 -10.18
C LYS A 57 -6.70 18.16 -11.66
N PHE A 58 -5.92 18.78 -12.56
CA PHE A 58 -5.97 18.44 -14.00
C PHE A 58 -5.41 17.04 -14.29
N ARG A 59 -4.37 16.59 -13.58
CA ARG A 59 -3.86 15.22 -13.69
C ARG A 59 -4.93 14.21 -13.26
N MET A 60 -5.62 14.48 -12.15
CA MET A 60 -6.73 13.65 -11.65
C MET A 60 -7.91 13.61 -12.63
N ALA A 61 -8.31 14.77 -13.19
CA ALA A 61 -9.38 14.81 -14.20
C ALA A 61 -9.06 13.94 -15.43
N ARG A 62 -7.82 14.00 -15.94
CA ARG A 62 -7.37 13.14 -17.06
C ARG A 62 -7.36 11.65 -16.70
N LEU A 63 -7.10 11.31 -15.45
CA LEU A 63 -7.20 9.95 -14.97
C LEU A 63 -8.67 9.51 -15.02
N VAL A 64 -9.59 10.29 -14.44
CA VAL A 64 -11.05 10.01 -14.43
C VAL A 64 -11.58 9.76 -15.84
N GLU A 65 -11.21 10.59 -16.81
CA GLU A 65 -11.58 10.43 -18.23
C GLU A 65 -11.14 9.08 -18.82
N LYS A 66 -10.02 8.52 -18.35
CA LYS A 66 -9.46 7.25 -18.82
C LYS A 66 -10.02 6.01 -18.11
N GLY A 67 -10.85 6.19 -17.08
CA GLY A 67 -11.42 5.10 -16.28
C GLY A 67 -10.44 4.56 -15.22
N ILE A 68 -10.41 5.22 -14.06
CA ILE A 68 -9.39 5.00 -12.99
C ILE A 68 -9.56 3.76 -12.13
N PHE A 69 -10.75 3.17 -12.10
CA PHE A 69 -11.11 2.10 -11.17
C PHE A 69 -11.29 0.77 -11.89
N SER A 70 -10.26 0.33 -12.60
CA SER A 70 -10.19 -1.05 -13.07
C SER A 70 -9.36 -1.89 -12.11
N ARG A 71 -9.74 -3.17 -11.98
CA ARG A 71 -8.96 -4.17 -11.23
C ARG A 71 -7.52 -4.22 -11.72
N ASP A 72 -7.30 -3.98 -13.01
CA ASP A 72 -5.97 -3.97 -13.62
C ASP A 72 -5.13 -2.76 -13.18
N ILE A 73 -5.72 -1.56 -13.08
CA ILE A 73 -5.02 -0.36 -12.61
C ILE A 73 -4.67 -0.50 -11.12
N ILE A 74 -5.63 -0.94 -10.30
CA ILE A 74 -5.37 -1.18 -8.87
C ILE A 74 -4.29 -2.25 -8.69
N GLY A 75 -4.40 -3.35 -9.45
CA GLY A 75 -3.41 -4.42 -9.45
C GLY A 75 -2.03 -3.92 -9.82
N LYS A 76 -1.94 -3.05 -10.83
CA LYS A 76 -0.67 -2.45 -11.27
C LYS A 76 -0.03 -1.58 -10.18
N ILE A 77 -0.80 -0.75 -9.47
CA ILE A 77 -0.27 0.08 -8.37
C ILE A 77 0.29 -0.81 -7.27
N ILE A 78 -0.49 -1.83 -6.86
CA ILE A 78 -0.08 -2.81 -5.84
C ILE A 78 1.18 -3.56 -6.30
N SER A 79 1.26 -3.98 -7.58
CA SER A 79 2.43 -4.64 -8.18
C SER A 79 3.67 -3.78 -8.08
N ILE A 80 3.61 -2.51 -8.50
CA ILE A 80 4.76 -1.60 -8.45
C ILE A 80 5.29 -1.46 -7.01
N CYS A 81 4.40 -1.39 -6.01
CA CYS A 81 4.81 -1.28 -4.61
C CYS A 81 5.44 -2.58 -4.08
N LEU A 82 4.81 -3.72 -4.36
CA LEU A 82 5.22 -5.01 -3.82
C LEU A 82 6.43 -5.60 -4.55
N GLU A 83 6.59 -5.34 -5.84
CA GLU A 83 7.79 -5.71 -6.60
C GLU A 83 9.04 -5.00 -6.06
N ASP A 84 8.91 -3.73 -5.64
CA ASP A 84 10.02 -3.01 -5.00
C ASP A 84 10.45 -3.72 -3.71
N PHE A 85 9.48 -4.12 -2.88
CA PHE A 85 9.74 -4.93 -1.69
C PHE A 85 10.39 -6.27 -2.03
N VAL A 86 9.80 -7.04 -2.95
CA VAL A 86 10.31 -8.37 -3.34
C VAL A 86 11.72 -8.28 -3.91
N SER A 87 12.05 -7.23 -4.65
CA SER A 87 13.39 -7.04 -5.23
C SER A 87 14.51 -6.88 -4.17
N ARG A 88 14.16 -6.51 -2.94
CA ARG A 88 15.09 -6.31 -1.82
C ARG A 88 15.28 -7.56 -0.97
N ILE A 89 14.44 -8.58 -1.16
CA ILE A 89 14.43 -9.82 -0.38
C ILE A 89 15.63 -10.69 -0.73
N ASN A 90 16.43 -11.04 0.28
CA ASN A 90 17.44 -12.09 0.12
C ASN A 90 16.82 -13.48 0.35
N MET A 91 16.43 -14.13 -0.74
CA MET A 91 15.76 -15.44 -0.71
C MET A 91 16.60 -16.56 -0.10
N GLU A 92 17.93 -16.51 -0.22
CA GLU A 92 18.82 -17.51 0.37
C GLU A 92 18.82 -17.44 1.89
N LYS A 93 18.84 -16.23 2.45
CA LYS A 93 18.74 -16.01 3.90
C LYS A 93 17.38 -16.46 4.43
N ILE A 94 16.30 -16.05 3.76
CA ILE A 94 14.93 -16.29 4.25
C ILE A 94 14.53 -17.76 4.13
N GLY A 95 14.98 -18.47 3.09
CA GLY A 95 14.73 -19.90 2.91
C GLY A 95 15.30 -20.79 4.02
N SER A 96 16.36 -20.33 4.70
CA SER A 96 16.93 -21.02 5.86
C SER A 96 16.13 -20.82 7.16
N ILE A 97 15.35 -19.73 7.24
CA ILE A 97 14.71 -19.27 8.48
C ILE A 97 13.32 -19.88 8.66
N VAL A 98 12.54 -20.02 7.59
CA VAL A 98 11.19 -20.62 7.65
C VAL A 98 11.19 -22.10 8.08
N LYS A 99 12.33 -22.80 7.95
CA LYS A 99 12.45 -24.20 8.41
C LYS A 99 12.32 -24.35 9.93
N ASN A 100 12.51 -23.28 10.71
CA ASN A 100 12.58 -23.34 12.17
C ASN A 100 11.48 -22.55 12.91
N VAL A 101 10.45 -22.03 12.22
CA VAL A 101 9.46 -21.13 12.84
C VAL A 101 8.20 -21.88 13.30
N SER A 102 7.84 -21.69 14.56
CA SER A 102 6.65 -22.24 15.24
C SER A 102 5.42 -21.31 15.20
N GLY A 103 5.40 -20.36 14.26
CA GLY A 103 4.43 -19.27 14.15
C GLY A 103 3.18 -19.57 13.30
N ASP A 104 2.27 -18.59 13.26
CA ASP A 104 0.87 -18.71 12.82
C ASP A 104 0.70 -19.13 11.34
N LEU A 105 -0.42 -19.80 11.05
CA LEU A 105 -0.68 -20.50 9.77
C LEU A 105 -0.68 -19.53 8.57
N ALA A 106 -1.07 -18.27 8.78
CA ALA A 106 -1.18 -17.25 7.72
C ALA A 106 0.18 -16.85 7.13
N GLY A 107 1.22 -16.71 7.96
CA GLY A 107 2.58 -16.40 7.51
C GLY A 107 3.19 -17.57 6.73
N ARG A 108 2.97 -18.80 7.20
CA ARG A 108 3.40 -20.02 6.49
C ARG A 108 2.65 -20.23 5.16
N MET A 109 1.35 -19.94 5.11
CA MET A 109 0.58 -20.01 3.86
C MET A 109 0.96 -18.90 2.90
N ALA A 110 1.22 -17.68 3.38
CA ALA A 110 1.86 -16.63 2.58
C ALA A 110 3.15 -17.17 2.00
N PHE A 111 4.10 -17.59 2.83
CA PHE A 111 5.39 -18.07 2.37
C PHE A 111 5.32 -19.29 1.44
N ALA A 112 4.47 -20.29 1.70
CA ALA A 112 4.33 -21.50 0.89
C ALA A 112 3.72 -21.23 -0.49
N GLU A 113 2.73 -20.34 -0.57
CA GLU A 113 2.16 -19.90 -1.86
C GLU A 113 3.14 -18.98 -2.61
N LEU A 114 3.94 -18.22 -1.87
CA LEU A 114 4.88 -17.25 -2.42
C LEU A 114 6.19 -17.90 -2.91
N THR A 115 6.71 -18.94 -2.24
CA THR A 115 7.96 -19.64 -2.63
C THR A 115 7.86 -20.41 -3.94
N GLY A 116 6.66 -20.60 -4.50
CA GLY A 116 6.46 -21.11 -5.85
C GLY A 116 6.74 -20.06 -6.92
N VAL A 117 8.01 -19.71 -7.19
CA VAL A 117 8.51 -18.87 -8.33
C VAL A 117 7.83 -17.49 -8.55
N LYS A 118 6.78 -17.13 -7.79
CA LYS A 118 5.85 -16.03 -8.09
C LYS A 118 5.46 -15.25 -6.83
N LEU A 119 6.44 -14.98 -5.94
CA LEU A 119 6.26 -14.16 -4.72
C LEU A 119 5.50 -12.84 -5.03
N GLY A 120 5.90 -12.13 -6.09
CA GLY A 120 5.24 -10.88 -6.49
C GLY A 120 3.76 -11.06 -6.81
N GLU A 121 3.41 -12.04 -7.67
CA GLU A 121 2.02 -12.25 -8.10
C GLU A 121 1.09 -12.63 -6.94
N ALA A 122 1.55 -13.46 -6.00
CA ALA A 122 0.71 -13.88 -4.88
C ALA A 122 0.50 -12.75 -3.85
N LEU A 123 1.52 -11.93 -3.56
CA LEU A 123 1.31 -10.73 -2.72
C LEU A 123 0.35 -9.75 -3.41
N VAL A 124 0.48 -9.56 -4.73
CA VAL A 124 -0.42 -8.70 -5.51
C VAL A 124 -1.86 -9.21 -5.49
N SER A 125 -2.04 -10.52 -5.68
CA SER A 125 -3.36 -11.17 -5.64
C SER A 125 -4.05 -10.97 -4.28
N ARG A 126 -3.31 -11.13 -3.17
CA ARG A 126 -3.84 -10.91 -1.82
C ARG A 126 -4.12 -9.45 -1.55
N GLY A 127 -3.25 -8.54 -1.99
CA GLY A 127 -3.50 -7.09 -1.90
C GLY A 127 -4.76 -6.69 -2.69
N LEU A 128 -4.96 -7.25 -3.88
CA LEU A 128 -6.18 -7.07 -4.66
C LEU A 128 -7.42 -7.63 -3.94
N ALA A 129 -7.33 -8.82 -3.37
CA ALA A 129 -8.42 -9.42 -2.60
C ALA A 129 -8.77 -8.56 -1.38
N ALA A 130 -7.77 -8.09 -0.62
CA ALA A 130 -7.94 -7.18 0.52
C ALA A 130 -8.61 -5.87 0.09
N PHE A 131 -8.18 -5.27 -1.02
CA PHE A 131 -8.77 -4.05 -1.57
C PHE A 131 -10.27 -4.23 -1.89
N PHE A 132 -10.64 -5.30 -2.61
CA PHE A 132 -12.03 -5.50 -3.04
C PHE A 132 -12.94 -6.11 -1.96
N ALA A 133 -12.38 -6.72 -0.91
CA ALA A 133 -13.14 -7.14 0.26
C ALA A 133 -13.62 -5.94 1.10
N GLY A 134 -12.92 -4.80 1.03
CA GLY A 134 -13.38 -3.52 1.58
C GLY A 134 -14.47 -2.92 0.70
N SER A 135 -15.73 -2.97 1.15
CA SER A 135 -16.91 -2.45 0.41
C SER A 135 -16.67 -1.06 -0.19
N PHE A 136 -16.52 -1.00 -1.52
CA PHE A 136 -16.21 0.22 -2.25
C PHE A 136 -17.51 0.86 -2.81
N ALA A 137 -18.37 1.39 -1.94
CA ALA A 137 -19.68 1.95 -2.34
C ALA A 137 -19.67 3.47 -2.63
N GLY A 138 -18.54 4.20 -2.50
CA GLY A 138 -18.57 5.66 -2.31
C GLY A 138 -17.68 6.60 -3.12
N LEU A 139 -16.60 6.18 -3.82
CA LEU A 139 -15.62 7.09 -4.46
C LEU A 139 -16.26 8.04 -5.49
N LEU A 140 -17.42 7.70 -6.05
CA LEU A 140 -18.12 8.52 -7.03
C LEU A 140 -18.91 9.70 -6.41
N LEU A 141 -19.19 9.73 -5.10
CA LEU A 141 -20.03 10.78 -4.50
C LEU A 141 -19.26 12.05 -4.10
N SER A 142 -17.92 12.08 -4.21
CA SER A 142 -17.08 13.13 -3.62
C SER A 142 -15.84 13.48 -4.44
N VAL A 143 -15.99 13.65 -5.77
CA VAL A 143 -14.90 14.02 -6.69
C VAL A 143 -14.03 15.18 -6.17
N GLY A 144 -14.59 16.13 -5.41
CA GLY A 144 -13.81 17.19 -4.76
C GLY A 144 -12.95 16.72 -3.57
N ALA A 145 -13.53 16.00 -2.61
CA ALA A 145 -12.86 15.60 -1.37
C ALA A 145 -11.76 14.57 -1.60
N GLU A 146 -12.05 13.60 -2.47
CA GLU A 146 -11.11 12.53 -2.81
C GLU A 146 -9.99 13.04 -3.71
N THR A 147 -10.24 14.08 -4.52
CA THR A 147 -9.16 14.74 -5.27
C THR A 147 -8.17 15.40 -4.30
N SER A 148 -8.64 16.13 -3.29
CA SER A 148 -7.73 16.71 -2.29
C SER A 148 -6.94 15.62 -1.55
N ARG A 149 -7.61 14.52 -1.13
CA ARG A 149 -6.92 13.38 -0.51
C ARG A 149 -5.87 12.76 -1.43
N ALA A 150 -6.21 12.50 -2.69
CA ALA A 150 -5.29 11.96 -3.68
C ALA A 150 -4.03 12.83 -3.87
N ILE A 151 -4.20 14.15 -3.96
CA ILE A 151 -3.10 15.10 -4.16
C ILE A 151 -2.16 15.08 -2.96
N TYR A 152 -2.69 15.22 -1.76
CA TYR A 152 -1.85 15.28 -0.56
C TYR A 152 -1.24 13.93 -0.20
N THR A 153 -1.95 12.83 -0.39
CA THR A 153 -1.36 11.49 -0.23
C THR A 153 -0.22 11.26 -1.24
N SER A 154 -0.37 11.67 -2.51
CA SER A 154 0.72 11.63 -3.49
C SER A 154 1.92 12.51 -3.05
N ARG A 155 1.66 13.71 -2.53
CA ARG A 155 2.70 14.61 -2.03
C ARG A 155 3.43 14.02 -0.82
N PHE A 156 2.69 13.49 0.15
CA PHE A 156 3.29 12.81 1.30
C PHE A 156 4.10 11.59 0.88
N LEU A 157 3.63 10.83 -0.12
CA LEU A 157 4.41 9.75 -0.72
C LEU A 157 5.72 10.26 -1.32
N LYS A 158 5.69 11.38 -2.05
CA LYS A 158 6.91 12.00 -2.61
C LYS A 158 7.92 12.37 -1.51
N ASP A 159 7.45 12.92 -0.40
CA ASP A 159 8.32 13.37 0.69
C ASP A 159 8.98 12.20 1.43
N ARG A 160 8.27 11.09 1.59
CA ARG A 160 8.73 9.91 2.36
C ARG A 160 9.42 8.84 1.51
N ASN A 161 8.99 8.65 0.26
CA ASN A 161 9.55 7.70 -0.70
C ASN A 161 9.46 8.27 -2.13
N PRO A 162 10.39 9.19 -2.50
CA PRO A 162 10.38 9.83 -3.82
C PRO A 162 10.56 8.81 -4.95
N VAL A 163 11.26 7.71 -4.71
CA VAL A 163 11.50 6.65 -5.70
C VAL A 163 10.18 5.98 -6.09
N LEU A 164 9.36 5.58 -5.11
CA LEU A 164 8.05 4.98 -5.39
C LEU A 164 7.09 6.00 -6.02
N HIS A 165 7.07 7.23 -5.53
CA HIS A 165 6.29 8.31 -6.13
C HIS A 165 6.62 8.47 -7.63
N ASP A 166 7.90 8.60 -7.98
CA ASP A 166 8.33 8.83 -9.35
C ASP A 166 8.03 7.63 -10.26
N LYS A 167 8.17 6.38 -9.74
CA LYS A 167 7.76 5.15 -10.44
C LYS A 167 6.26 5.17 -10.77
N LEU A 168 5.41 5.48 -9.80
CA LEU A 168 3.96 5.53 -9.99
C LEU A 168 3.56 6.66 -10.95
N LYS A 169 4.15 7.84 -10.78
CA LYS A 169 3.90 8.99 -11.64
C LYS A 169 4.27 8.73 -13.09
N ALA A 170 5.42 8.09 -13.34
CA ALA A 170 5.86 7.71 -14.68
C ALA A 170 4.92 6.69 -15.35
N GLN A 171 4.13 5.93 -14.58
CA GLN A 171 3.17 4.95 -15.08
C GLN A 171 1.79 5.55 -15.42
N GLY A 172 1.76 6.85 -15.68
CA GLY A 172 0.56 7.57 -16.10
C GLY A 172 -0.18 8.20 -14.94
N ASP A 173 0.53 8.94 -14.08
CA ASP A 173 -0.01 9.64 -12.90
C ASP A 173 -0.62 8.72 -11.83
N LEU A 174 -0.16 7.45 -11.73
CA LEU A 174 -0.68 6.50 -10.74
C LEU A 174 -0.36 6.88 -9.30
N ASP A 175 0.56 7.83 -9.08
CA ASP A 175 0.82 8.42 -7.76
C ASP A 175 -0.45 9.02 -7.15
N LEU A 176 -1.33 9.58 -7.97
CA LEU A 176 -2.62 10.13 -7.53
C LEU A 176 -3.65 9.06 -7.17
N LEU A 177 -3.42 7.80 -7.54
CA LEU A 177 -4.29 6.66 -7.18
C LEU A 177 -3.71 5.84 -6.02
N TYR A 178 -2.50 6.15 -5.55
CA TYR A 178 -1.86 5.48 -4.43
C TYR A 178 -2.71 5.50 -3.16
N PHE A 179 -3.45 6.59 -2.90
CA PHE A 179 -4.34 6.73 -1.74
C PHE A 179 -5.40 5.63 -1.62
N LEU A 180 -5.74 4.96 -2.73
CA LEU A 180 -6.69 3.86 -2.75
C LEU A 180 -6.14 2.61 -2.06
N VAL A 181 -4.83 2.40 -2.18
CA VAL A 181 -4.14 1.18 -1.73
C VAL A 181 -3.14 1.46 -0.62
N GLU A 182 -3.01 2.72 -0.18
CA GLU A 182 -2.04 3.16 0.83
C GLU A 182 -2.08 2.25 2.07
N ASP A 183 -3.26 1.97 2.61
CA ASP A 183 -3.41 1.12 3.80
C ASP A 183 -2.87 -0.30 3.61
N ILE A 184 -2.87 -0.79 2.36
CA ILE A 184 -2.40 -2.13 2.01
C ILE A 184 -0.87 -2.14 1.83
N VAL A 185 -0.34 -1.16 1.10
CA VAL A 185 1.05 -1.17 0.62
C VAL A 185 2.02 -0.38 1.50
N ARG A 186 1.54 0.51 2.36
CA ARG A 186 2.37 1.35 3.24
C ARG A 186 3.28 0.56 4.20
N PRO A 187 2.87 -0.59 4.77
CA PRO A 187 3.78 -1.43 5.56
C PRO A 187 4.96 -1.95 4.74
N PHE A 188 4.73 -2.36 3.49
CA PHE A 188 5.78 -2.82 2.56
C PHE A 188 6.70 -1.67 2.16
N GLU A 189 6.15 -0.48 1.93
CA GLU A 189 6.95 0.72 1.65
C GLU A 189 7.86 1.08 2.83
N ARG A 190 7.35 1.00 4.08
CA ARG A 190 8.17 1.21 5.29
C ARG A 190 9.31 0.20 5.36
N ALA A 191 9.04 -1.07 5.04
CA ALA A 191 10.08 -2.08 4.97
C ALA A 191 11.16 -1.72 3.92
N CYS A 192 10.76 -1.22 2.74
CA CYS A 192 11.72 -0.77 1.71
C CYS A 192 12.59 0.40 2.18
N ILE A 193 12.00 1.38 2.88
CA ILE A 193 12.75 2.51 3.46
C ILE A 193 13.76 2.02 4.51
N VAL A 194 13.41 0.99 5.30
CA VAL A 194 14.36 0.34 6.23
C VAL A 194 15.45 -0.37 5.45
N ALA A 195 15.13 -1.09 4.37
CA ALA A 195 16.11 -1.77 3.52
C ALA A 195 17.18 -0.81 2.96
N ASP A 196 16.78 0.41 2.56
CA ASP A 196 17.71 1.44 2.06
C ASP A 196 18.70 1.95 3.12
N ARG A 197 18.39 1.77 4.41
CA ARG A 197 19.17 2.31 5.53
C ARG A 197 19.92 1.21 6.31
N ASN A 198 19.28 0.06 6.48
CA ASN A 198 19.73 -1.02 7.35
C ASN A 198 19.22 -2.37 6.84
N SER A 199 20.02 -3.03 6.02
CA SER A 199 19.68 -4.35 5.44
C SER A 199 19.50 -5.44 6.50
N ALA A 200 20.22 -5.38 7.62
CA ALA A 200 20.08 -6.37 8.70
C ALA A 200 18.73 -6.23 9.44
N GLU A 201 18.24 -4.99 9.59
CA GLU A 201 16.92 -4.75 10.18
C GLU A 201 15.79 -5.11 9.21
N PHE A 202 15.99 -4.87 7.91
CA PHE A 202 15.08 -5.37 6.88
C PHE A 202 15.02 -6.90 6.83
N ASP A 203 16.16 -7.58 6.95
CA ASP A 203 16.20 -9.04 7.04
C ASP A 203 15.32 -9.50 8.22
N ARG A 204 15.43 -8.88 9.40
CA ARG A 204 14.55 -9.17 10.56
C ARG A 204 13.07 -8.90 10.29
N ILE A 205 12.72 -7.85 9.55
CA ILE A 205 11.32 -7.59 9.15
C ILE A 205 10.82 -8.76 8.30
N CYS A 206 11.62 -9.21 7.32
CA CYS A 206 11.27 -10.34 6.47
C CYS A 206 11.15 -11.63 7.27
N GLU A 207 12.05 -11.86 8.23
CA GLU A 207 11.99 -13.02 9.14
C GLU A 207 10.67 -13.07 9.90
N TYR A 208 10.28 -11.97 10.55
CA TYR A 208 9.00 -11.90 11.26
C TYR A 208 7.82 -12.03 10.30
N PHE A 209 7.85 -11.36 9.14
CA PHE A 209 6.73 -11.40 8.19
C PHE A 209 6.50 -12.81 7.65
N PHE A 210 7.55 -13.45 7.12
CA PHE A 210 7.46 -14.81 6.55
C PHE A 210 7.35 -15.89 7.61
N GLY A 211 7.83 -15.64 8.83
CA GLY A 211 7.63 -16.49 10.00
C GLY A 211 6.20 -16.49 10.53
N GLY A 212 5.37 -15.50 10.15
CA GLY A 212 4.07 -15.30 10.79
C GLY A 212 4.20 -14.74 12.22
N LEU A 213 5.29 -13.99 12.45
CA LEU A 213 5.86 -13.43 13.69
C LEU A 213 6.84 -14.36 14.41
#